data_AF-A0AB36FRA8-F1
#
_entry.id   AF-A0AB36FRA8-F1
#
_cell.length_a   1.000
_cell.length_b   1.000
_cell.length_c   1.000
_cell.angle_alpha   90.00
_cell.angle_beta   90.00
_cell.angle_gamma   90.00
#
_symmetry.space_group_name_H-M   'P 1'
#
loop_
_entity.id
_entity.type
_entity.pdbx_description
1 polymer ?
#
loop_
_entity_poly.entity_id
_entity_poly.type
_entity_poly.pdbx_seq_one_letter_code
_entity_poly.pdbx_strand_id
1 'polypeptide(L)'
;MISKKRKAAIFYSAAAIISGVTFAFHEDISSKLDVLYTPNDPMAVANDFWLTVLEKDEARAHDFLLKPEKGELIPGYNKLDRANLSKIHQDNNVYFIETSVRLLRNSRQFNIPMYTIVASENGEFKVDLNASLASVSDAALKQSIDYYISSLEGAQSVFVDKSNIGSDQKAELLKLNFKMIDEMTCDMKMKLKQEISPDGDVPLKC
;
A
#
# COMPACT_ATOMS: atom_id res chain seq x y z
N MET A 1 -52.90 -3.62 1.22
CA MET A 1 -51.91 -3.63 0.11
C MET A 1 -51.07 -2.36 0.17
N ILE A 2 -49.84 -2.43 0.70
CA ILE A 2 -48.84 -1.35 0.57
C ILE A 2 -47.49 -2.03 0.27
N SER A 3 -47.20 -2.21 -1.01
CA SER A 3 -45.87 -2.60 -1.49
C SER A 3 -45.03 -1.31 -1.64
N LYS A 4 -44.28 -0.94 -0.61
CA LYS A 4 -43.23 0.09 -0.73
C LYS A 4 -41.94 -0.61 -1.15
N LYS A 5 -41.68 -0.64 -2.47
CA LYS A 5 -40.31 -0.78 -3.00
C LYS A 5 -39.52 0.44 -2.51
N ARG A 6 -38.76 0.32 -1.43
CA ARG A 6 -37.77 1.33 -1.05
C ARG A 6 -36.65 1.24 -2.08
N LYS A 7 -36.72 2.08 -3.12
CA LYS A 7 -35.56 2.36 -3.97
C LYS A 7 -34.51 2.99 -3.07
N ALA A 8 -33.35 2.36 -2.93
CA ALA A 8 -32.19 2.98 -2.29
C ALA A 8 -31.86 4.25 -3.09
N ALA A 9 -32.13 5.42 -2.51
CA ALA A 9 -31.76 6.70 -3.09
C ALA A 9 -30.26 6.90 -2.86
N ILE A 10 -29.47 6.82 -3.93
CA ILE A 10 -28.05 7.16 -3.91
C ILE A 10 -27.96 8.67 -4.17
N PHE A 11 -27.61 9.43 -3.14
CA PHE A 11 -27.28 10.85 -3.30
C PHE A 11 -25.84 10.96 -3.82
N TYR A 12 -25.70 11.10 -5.14
CA TYR A 12 -24.43 11.48 -5.75
C TYR A 12 -24.20 12.98 -5.53
N SER A 13 -23.49 13.31 -4.45
CA SER A 13 -22.90 14.64 -4.31
C SER A 13 -21.56 14.60 -5.04
N ALA A 14 -21.50 15.17 -6.25
CA ALA A 14 -20.23 15.52 -6.89
C ALA A 14 -19.60 16.70 -6.13
N ALA A 15 -19.13 16.44 -4.91
CA ALA A 15 -18.25 17.35 -4.22
C ALA A 15 -16.84 17.08 -4.74
N ALA A 16 -16.20 18.10 -5.32
CA ALA A 16 -14.77 18.08 -5.58
C ALA A 16 -14.06 17.98 -4.21
N ILE A 17 -13.81 16.75 -3.76
CA ILE A 17 -13.03 16.51 -2.57
C ILE A 17 -11.56 16.68 -2.98
N ILE A 18 -11.00 17.85 -2.68
CA ILE A 18 -9.55 18.00 -2.51
C ILE A 18 -9.21 17.26 -1.21
N SER A 19 -9.23 15.93 -1.26
CA SER A 19 -8.84 15.07 -0.15
C SER A 19 -7.36 14.82 -0.27
N GLY A 20 -6.57 15.46 0.59
CA GLY A 20 -5.41 14.76 1.14
C GLY A 20 -5.96 13.50 1.81
N VAL A 21 -5.88 12.38 1.10
CA VAL A 21 -6.32 11.10 1.65
C VAL A 21 -5.29 10.70 2.70
N THR A 22 -5.54 11.09 3.95
CA THR A 22 -4.90 10.45 5.09
C THR A 22 -5.56 9.09 5.28
N PHE A 23 -4.94 8.07 4.70
CA PHE A 23 -5.21 6.69 5.07
C PHE A 23 -4.77 6.51 6.53
N ALA A 24 -5.74 6.56 7.43
CA ALA A 24 -5.55 6.17 8.82
C ALA A 24 -5.71 4.65 8.88
N PHE A 25 -4.57 3.94 8.90
CA PHE A 25 -4.55 2.54 9.32
C PHE A 25 -3.96 2.47 10.73
N HIS A 26 -4.81 2.04 11.67
CA HIS A 26 -4.38 1.37 12.89
C HIS A 26 -3.72 0.06 12.50
N GLU A 27 -2.42 -0.06 12.75
CA GLU A 27 -1.90 -0.89 13.85
C GLU A 27 -0.41 -0.56 13.99
N ASP A 28 -0.03 -0.09 15.18
CA ASP A 28 1.36 -0.02 15.59
C ASP A 28 1.92 -1.44 15.60
N ILE A 29 2.76 -1.79 14.63
CA ILE A 29 3.69 -2.90 14.80
C ILE A 29 4.97 -2.29 15.36
N SER A 30 4.91 -1.91 16.64
CA SER A 30 6.10 -1.83 17.47
C SER A 30 6.34 -3.22 18.05
N SER A 31 7.01 -4.08 17.29
CA SER A 31 7.78 -5.13 17.92
C SER A 31 9.03 -5.33 17.11
N LYS A 32 10.16 -5.12 17.79
CA LYS A 32 11.41 -5.78 17.42
C LYS A 32 11.03 -7.24 17.15
N LEU A 33 11.17 -7.68 15.91
CA LEU A 33 10.98 -9.08 15.55
C LEU A 33 11.90 -9.90 16.46
N ASP A 34 11.33 -10.50 17.50
CA ASP A 34 11.97 -11.50 18.36
C ASP A 34 11.92 -12.86 17.63
N VAL A 35 12.36 -12.84 16.37
CA VAL A 35 12.57 -14.00 15.52
C VAL A 35 14.06 -14.25 15.55
N LEU A 36 14.47 -15.51 15.76
CA LEU A 36 15.86 -15.98 15.66
C LEU A 36 16.60 -15.25 14.54
N TYR A 37 17.33 -14.19 14.89
CA TYR A 37 17.99 -13.33 13.92
C TYR A 37 19.05 -14.17 13.23
N THR A 38 18.80 -14.45 11.96
CA THR A 38 19.75 -15.13 11.09
C THR A 38 20.39 -14.04 10.24
N PRO A 39 21.66 -13.68 10.50
CA PRO A 39 22.36 -12.73 9.65
C PRO A 39 22.36 -13.29 8.23
N ASN A 40 21.87 -12.53 7.24
CA ASN A 40 21.60 -12.98 5.86
C ASN A 40 20.30 -13.80 5.66
N ASP A 41 19.23 -13.49 6.39
CA ASP A 41 17.84 -13.80 6.01
C ASP A 41 17.21 -12.59 5.27
N PRO A 42 16.33 -12.77 4.26
CA PRO A 42 15.74 -11.65 3.53
C PRO A 42 15.02 -10.61 4.42
N MET A 43 14.29 -11.06 5.44
CA MET A 43 13.62 -10.15 6.39
C MET A 43 14.64 -9.40 7.24
N ALA A 44 15.68 -10.09 7.71
CA ALA A 44 16.76 -9.48 8.49
C ALA A 44 17.52 -8.42 7.67
N VAL A 45 17.89 -8.73 6.42
CA VAL A 45 18.55 -7.78 5.51
C VAL A 45 17.69 -6.55 5.25
N ALA A 46 16.39 -6.73 5.00
CA ALA A 46 15.47 -5.61 4.81
C ALA A 46 15.34 -4.75 6.08
N ASN A 47 15.21 -5.39 7.24
CA ASN A 47 15.13 -4.68 8.52
C ASN A 47 16.40 -3.88 8.80
N ASP A 48 17.57 -4.48 8.61
CA ASP A 48 18.86 -3.84 8.86
C ASP A 48 19.12 -2.70 7.88
N PHE A 49 18.72 -2.84 6.61
CA PHE A 49 18.72 -1.75 5.65
C PHE A 49 17.88 -0.56 6.15
N TRP A 50 16.63 -0.80 6.54
CA TRP A 50 15.73 0.26 6.99
C TRP A 50 16.16 0.92 8.29
N LEU A 51 16.66 0.16 9.25
CA LEU A 51 17.24 0.71 10.48
C LEU A 51 18.43 1.61 10.14
N THR A 52 19.34 1.12 9.30
CA THR A 52 20.59 1.82 8.99
C THR A 52 20.35 3.10 8.19
N VAL A 53 19.47 3.06 7.18
CA VAL A 53 19.15 4.24 6.36
C VAL A 53 18.36 5.29 7.16
N LEU A 54 17.48 4.85 8.07
CA LEU A 54 16.68 5.76 8.90
C LEU A 54 17.41 6.26 10.16
N GLU A 55 18.57 5.71 10.52
CA GLU A 55 19.42 6.16 11.65
C GLU A 55 20.58 7.08 11.21
N LYS A 56 20.59 7.52 9.94
CA LYS A 56 21.61 8.40 9.34
C LYS A 56 22.99 7.74 9.19
N ASP A 57 23.03 6.43 9.00
CA ASP A 57 24.26 5.73 8.62
C ASP A 57 24.21 5.26 7.17
N GLU A 58 24.11 6.23 6.26
CA GLU A 58 23.95 5.98 4.84
C GLU A 58 25.08 5.11 4.26
N ALA A 59 26.32 5.31 4.73
CA ALA A 59 27.47 4.51 4.30
C ALA A 59 27.26 3.02 4.56
N ARG A 60 26.78 2.64 5.76
CA ARG A 60 26.43 1.25 6.07
C ARG A 60 25.15 0.80 5.35
N ALA A 61 24.20 1.70 5.09
CA ALA A 61 22.97 1.33 4.38
C ALA A 61 23.25 0.83 2.95
N HIS A 62 24.27 1.40 2.30
CA HIS A 62 24.70 0.96 0.97
C HIS A 62 25.20 -0.50 0.93
N ASP A 63 25.73 -1.04 2.04
CA ASP A 63 26.22 -2.43 2.08
C ASP A 63 25.09 -3.46 1.96
N PHE A 64 23.85 -3.05 2.25
CA PHE A 64 22.65 -3.86 2.10
C PHE A 64 22.01 -3.76 0.71
N LEU A 65 22.50 -2.89 -0.17
CA LEU A 65 21.92 -2.68 -1.49
C LEU A 65 22.51 -3.63 -2.54
N LEU A 66 21.67 -4.10 -3.46
CA LEU A 66 22.09 -4.89 -4.62
C LEU A 66 22.93 -4.04 -5.57
N LYS A 67 22.57 -2.76 -5.70
CA LYS A 67 23.29 -1.76 -6.48
C LYS A 67 23.52 -0.54 -5.62
N PRO A 68 24.68 -0.41 -4.97
CA PRO A 68 25.02 0.76 -4.18
C PRO A 68 25.00 2.02 -5.04
N GLU A 69 24.20 3.00 -4.66
CA GLU A 69 24.15 4.32 -5.30
C GLU A 69 25.13 5.30 -4.62
N LYS A 70 25.39 6.45 -5.23
CA LYS A 70 26.17 7.53 -4.60
C LYS A 70 25.22 8.56 -4.01
N GLY A 71 25.39 8.87 -2.73
CA GLY A 71 24.68 9.98 -2.06
C GLY A 71 23.58 9.51 -1.12
N GLU A 72 22.79 10.47 -0.65
CA GLU A 72 21.74 10.24 0.34
C GLU A 72 20.58 9.44 -0.25
N LEU A 73 20.30 8.27 0.32
CA LEU A 73 19.25 7.37 -0.14
C LEU A 73 17.85 7.92 0.17
N ILE A 74 17.67 8.56 1.33
CA ILE A 74 16.40 9.14 1.76
C ILE A 74 16.66 10.55 2.29
N PRO A 75 16.46 11.59 1.47
CA PRO A 75 16.79 12.95 1.86
C PRO A 75 15.98 13.44 3.06
N GLY A 76 16.64 14.17 3.96
CA GLY A 76 15.98 14.93 5.02
C GLY A 76 15.64 14.11 6.26
N TYR A 77 16.62 13.38 6.78
CA TYR A 77 16.54 12.60 8.02
C TYR A 77 15.67 13.24 9.11
N ASN A 78 14.80 12.43 9.72
CA ASN A 78 14.08 12.78 10.93
C ASN A 78 14.06 11.62 11.92
N LYS A 79 14.32 11.91 13.20
CA LYS A 79 14.30 10.90 14.29
C LYS A 79 12.95 10.19 14.49
N LEU A 80 11.88 10.72 13.90
CA LEU A 80 10.53 10.13 13.94
C LEU A 80 10.23 9.27 12.70
N ASP A 81 11.16 9.17 11.74
CA ASP A 81 10.99 8.31 10.57
C ASP A 81 11.01 6.84 11.00
N ARG A 82 10.10 6.03 10.44
CA ARG A 82 9.95 4.61 10.79
C ARG A 82 9.68 3.81 9.53
N ALA A 83 10.12 2.56 9.52
CA ALA A 83 9.67 1.56 8.57
C ALA A 83 9.16 0.35 9.36
N ASN A 84 8.00 -0.15 8.98
CA ASN A 84 7.40 -1.35 9.56
C ASN A 84 7.32 -2.43 8.49
N LEU A 85 7.93 -3.58 8.76
CA LEU A 85 7.94 -4.76 7.90
C LEU A 85 6.97 -5.78 8.47
N SER A 86 6.16 -6.43 7.65
CA SER A 86 5.13 -7.36 8.12
C SER A 86 5.20 -8.73 7.46
N LYS A 87 4.73 -8.84 6.22
CA LYS A 87 4.61 -10.11 5.49
C LYS A 87 5.70 -10.23 4.45
N ILE A 88 6.17 -11.46 4.25
CA ILE A 88 7.10 -11.82 3.18
C ILE A 88 6.41 -12.75 2.20
N HIS A 89 6.46 -12.39 0.93
CA HIS A 89 6.04 -13.25 -0.18
C HIS A 89 7.27 -13.57 -1.02
N GLN A 90 7.40 -14.81 -1.48
CA GLN A 90 8.52 -15.23 -2.32
C GLN A 90 8.00 -15.61 -3.70
N ASP A 91 8.66 -15.10 -4.73
CA ASP A 91 8.51 -15.57 -6.11
C ASP A 91 9.90 -15.85 -6.69
N ASN A 92 10.16 -17.12 -7.00
CA ASN A 92 11.49 -17.63 -7.35
C ASN A 92 12.55 -17.24 -6.29
N ASN A 93 13.60 -16.52 -6.69
CA ASN A 93 14.69 -16.08 -5.80
C ASN A 93 14.55 -14.60 -5.36
N VAL A 94 13.34 -14.05 -5.48
CA VAL A 94 13.03 -12.68 -5.12
C VAL A 94 11.98 -12.68 -4.00
N TYR A 95 12.22 -11.88 -2.98
CA TYR A 95 11.38 -11.75 -1.81
C TYR A 95 10.76 -10.36 -1.79
N PHE A 96 9.44 -10.31 -1.58
CA PHE A 96 8.63 -9.11 -1.54
C PHE A 96 8.13 -8.94 -0.11
N ILE A 97 8.70 -7.97 0.60
CA ILE A 97 8.37 -7.74 2.01
C ILE A 97 7.44 -6.53 2.10
N GLU A 98 6.20 -6.75 2.53
CA GLU A 98 5.24 -5.66 2.79
C GLU A 98 5.83 -4.68 3.81
N THR A 99 6.01 -3.43 3.37
CA THR A 99 6.70 -2.39 4.12
C THR A 99 5.88 -1.11 4.14
N SER A 100 5.69 -0.53 5.32
CA SER A 100 5.08 0.78 5.50
C SER A 100 6.13 1.76 6.01
N VAL A 101 6.49 2.74 5.18
CA VAL A 101 7.49 3.76 5.51
C VAL A 101 6.79 5.05 5.92
N ARG A 102 7.02 5.49 7.15
CA ARG A 102 6.56 6.77 7.67
C ARG A 102 7.70 7.77 7.67
N LEU A 103 7.57 8.82 6.86
CA LEU A 103 8.57 9.89 6.77
C LEU A 103 7.96 11.23 7.20
N LEU A 104 8.70 12.02 7.98
CA LEU A 104 8.32 13.39 8.35
C LEU A 104 9.21 14.39 7.60
N ARG A 105 8.64 15.10 6.63
CA ARG A 105 9.35 16.13 5.83
C ARG A 105 8.58 17.43 5.85
N ASN A 106 9.25 18.55 6.15
CA ASN A 106 8.64 19.89 6.17
C ASN A 106 7.32 19.95 6.97
N SER A 107 7.30 19.34 8.16
CA SER A 107 6.11 19.21 9.03
C SER A 107 4.94 18.41 8.44
N ARG A 108 5.12 17.74 7.30
CA ARG A 108 4.14 16.83 6.70
C ARG A 108 4.59 15.39 6.91
N GLN A 109 3.65 14.55 7.34
CA GLN A 109 3.84 13.11 7.42
C GLN A 109 3.43 12.45 6.10
N PHE A 110 4.30 11.57 5.61
CA PHE A 110 4.08 10.69 4.49
C PHE A 110 4.02 9.26 5.02
N ASN A 111 2.99 8.51 4.64
CA ASN A 111 2.90 7.06 4.86
C ASN A 111 2.96 6.42 3.47
N ILE A 112 4.05 5.70 3.20
CA ILE A 112 4.37 5.17 1.89
C ILE A 112 4.28 3.64 1.98
N PRO A 113 3.21 3.02 1.48
CA PRO A 113 3.18 1.57 1.31
C PRO A 113 4.10 1.18 0.15
N MET A 114 4.90 0.13 0.34
CA MET A 114 5.77 -0.43 -0.68
C MET A 114 6.06 -1.90 -0.37
N TYR A 115 6.67 -2.60 -1.32
CA TYR A 115 7.40 -3.82 -1.05
C TYR A 115 8.89 -3.51 -0.97
N THR A 116 9.54 -3.93 0.12
CA THR A 116 11.00 -4.02 0.14
C THR A 116 11.37 -5.29 -0.60
N ILE A 117 11.98 -5.12 -1.77
CA ILE A 117 12.36 -6.21 -2.65
C ILE A 117 13.77 -6.65 -2.31
N VAL A 118 13.93 -7.91 -1.95
CA VAL A 118 15.21 -8.52 -1.61
C VAL A 118 15.52 -9.64 -2.59
N ALA A 119 16.71 -9.60 -3.18
CA ALA A 119 17.18 -10.61 -4.12
C ALA A 119 18.52 -11.18 -3.64
N SER A 120 18.83 -12.41 -4.05
CA SER A 120 20.14 -13.00 -3.78
C SER A 120 21.13 -12.68 -4.89
N GLU A 121 22.33 -12.23 -4.52
CA GLU A 121 23.49 -12.10 -5.39
C GLU A 121 24.69 -12.80 -4.72
N ASN A 122 25.27 -13.78 -5.41
CA ASN A 122 26.41 -14.57 -4.91
C ASN A 122 26.21 -15.22 -3.53
N GLY A 123 24.97 -15.56 -3.16
CA GLY A 123 24.64 -16.17 -1.86
C GLY A 123 24.40 -15.16 -0.73
N GLU A 124 24.51 -13.86 -1.00
CA GLU A 124 24.11 -12.79 -0.09
C GLU A 124 22.75 -12.22 -0.52
N PHE A 125 21.87 -11.97 0.44
CA PHE A 125 20.65 -11.22 0.20
C PHE A 125 20.93 -9.72 0.25
N LYS A 126 20.36 -8.99 -0.71
CA LYS A 126 20.49 -7.55 -0.83
C LYS A 126 19.15 -6.92 -1.25
N VAL A 127 18.92 -5.68 -0.81
CA VAL A 127 17.75 -4.87 -1.18
C VAL A 127 17.93 -4.29 -2.58
N ASP A 128 16.97 -4.53 -3.47
CA ASP A 128 16.84 -3.80 -4.73
C ASP A 128 15.99 -2.54 -4.48
N LEU A 129 16.66 -1.42 -4.20
CA LEU A 129 15.98 -0.16 -3.86
C LEU A 129 15.13 0.37 -5.02
N ASN A 130 15.60 0.27 -6.25
CA ASN A 130 14.88 0.78 -7.42
C ASN A 130 13.60 -0.03 -7.67
N ALA A 131 13.69 -1.35 -7.59
CA ALA A 131 12.50 -2.20 -7.68
C ALA A 131 11.55 -1.93 -6.51
N SER A 132 12.09 -1.72 -5.30
CA SER A 132 11.29 -1.40 -4.11
C SER A 132 10.52 -0.09 -4.28
N LEU A 133 11.16 0.96 -4.80
CA LEU A 133 10.51 2.25 -5.09
C LEU A 133 9.47 2.14 -6.22
N ALA A 134 9.77 1.38 -7.27
CA ALA A 134 8.81 1.12 -8.36
C ALA A 134 7.55 0.37 -7.87
N SER A 135 7.66 -0.35 -6.75
CA SER A 135 6.56 -1.13 -6.18
C SER A 135 5.52 -0.30 -5.40
N VAL A 136 5.80 0.98 -5.12
CA VAL A 136 4.91 1.85 -4.32
C VAL A 136 3.50 1.92 -4.89
N SER A 137 3.36 2.03 -6.21
CA SER A 137 2.03 2.10 -6.85
C SER A 137 1.24 0.80 -6.68
N ASP A 138 1.91 -0.35 -6.80
CA ASP A 138 1.27 -1.66 -6.64
C ASP A 138 0.86 -1.89 -5.18
N ALA A 139 1.77 -1.62 -4.24
CA ALA A 139 1.49 -1.73 -2.81
C ALA A 139 0.35 -0.79 -2.36
N ALA A 140 0.32 0.45 -2.86
CA ALA A 140 -0.75 1.40 -2.57
C ALA A 140 -2.12 0.93 -3.09
N LEU A 141 -2.14 0.37 -4.32
CA LEU A 141 -3.36 -0.16 -4.91
C LEU A 141 -3.85 -1.39 -4.15
N LYS A 142 -2.94 -2.34 -3.85
CA LYS A 142 -3.27 -3.52 -3.04
C LYS A 142 -3.84 -3.13 -1.67
N GLN A 143 -3.18 -2.22 -0.96
CA GLN A 143 -3.64 -1.76 0.34
C GLN A 143 -5.05 -1.15 0.27
N SER A 144 -5.33 -0.38 -0.79
CA SER A 144 -6.66 0.21 -1.01
C SER A 144 -7.73 -0.86 -1.26
N ILE A 145 -7.41 -1.89 -2.04
CA ILE A 145 -8.30 -3.03 -2.31
C ILE A 145 -8.54 -3.84 -1.03
N ASP A 146 -7.49 -4.18 -0.29
CA ASP A 146 -7.59 -4.96 0.95
C ASP A 146 -8.45 -4.22 1.99
N TYR A 147 -8.29 -2.90 2.12
CA TYR A 147 -9.13 -2.08 2.99
C TYR A 147 -10.60 -2.05 2.57
N TYR A 148 -10.85 -1.92 1.26
CA TYR A 148 -12.20 -1.93 0.74
C TYR A 148 -12.90 -3.28 1.03
N ILE A 149 -12.21 -4.39 0.78
CA ILE A 149 -12.72 -5.74 1.08
C ILE A 149 -12.95 -5.90 2.58
N SER A 150 -11.98 -5.55 3.42
CA SER A 150 -12.10 -5.63 4.89
C SER A 150 -13.26 -4.79 5.42
N SER A 151 -13.50 -3.60 4.85
CA SER A 151 -14.63 -2.75 5.20
C SER A 151 -15.97 -3.39 4.84
N LEU A 152 -16.05 -4.05 3.69
CA LEU A 152 -17.25 -4.80 3.30
C LEU A 152 -17.49 -6.00 4.22
N GLU A 153 -16.43 -6.75 4.57
CA GLU A 153 -16.51 -7.88 5.48
C GLU A 153 -16.96 -7.44 6.89
N GLY A 154 -16.39 -6.35 7.39
CA GLY A 154 -16.76 -5.74 8.67
C GLY A 154 -18.20 -5.21 8.67
N ALA A 155 -18.62 -4.54 7.60
CA ALA A 155 -20.01 -4.08 7.47
C ALA A 155 -20.98 -5.27 7.46
N GLN A 156 -20.65 -6.34 6.75
CA GLN A 156 -21.44 -7.57 6.71
C GLN A 156 -21.41 -8.35 8.01
N SER A 157 -20.37 -8.26 8.83
CA SER A 157 -20.31 -8.97 10.11
C SER A 157 -21.07 -8.23 11.22
N VAL A 158 -21.12 -6.89 11.16
CA VAL A 158 -21.72 -6.05 12.20
C VAL A 158 -23.16 -5.65 11.89
N PHE A 159 -23.45 -5.23 10.66
CA PHE A 159 -24.74 -4.59 10.32
C PHE A 159 -25.69 -5.49 9.55
N VAL A 160 -25.22 -6.62 9.05
CA VAL A 160 -26.03 -7.54 8.26
C VAL A 160 -26.07 -8.90 8.91
N ASP A 161 -27.26 -9.37 9.26
CA ASP A 161 -27.44 -10.76 9.64
C ASP A 161 -27.19 -11.64 8.40
N LYS A 162 -25.99 -12.20 8.29
CA LYS A 162 -25.55 -13.03 7.15
C LYS A 162 -26.48 -14.22 6.89
N SER A 163 -27.25 -14.66 7.88
CA SER A 163 -28.23 -15.73 7.75
C SER A 163 -29.49 -15.33 6.97
N ASN A 164 -29.75 -14.02 6.85
CA ASN A 164 -30.95 -13.45 6.24
C ASN A 164 -30.72 -12.80 4.86
N ILE A 165 -29.48 -12.75 4.36
CA ILE A 165 -29.21 -12.28 2.99
C ILE A 165 -29.47 -13.41 1.99
N GLY A 166 -30.58 -13.32 1.27
CA GLY A 166 -30.90 -14.22 0.15
C GLY A 166 -29.88 -14.12 -1.00
N SER A 167 -29.80 -15.17 -1.82
CA SER A 167 -28.91 -15.23 -2.99
C SER A 167 -29.03 -14.03 -3.92
N ASP A 168 -30.26 -13.56 -4.15
CA ASP A 168 -30.53 -12.48 -5.11
C ASP A 168 -29.99 -11.14 -4.62
N GLN A 169 -30.07 -10.88 -3.31
CA GLN A 169 -29.49 -9.69 -2.69
C GLN A 169 -27.96 -9.73 -2.75
N LYS A 170 -27.34 -10.90 -2.56
CA LYS A 170 -25.87 -11.04 -2.72
C LYS A 170 -25.45 -10.74 -4.16
N ALA A 171 -26.21 -11.23 -5.15
CA ALA A 171 -25.93 -10.98 -6.56
C ALA A 171 -26.11 -9.50 -6.92
N GLU A 172 -27.13 -8.82 -6.38
CA GLU A 172 -27.33 -7.39 -6.59
C GLU A 172 -26.22 -6.55 -5.95
N LEU A 173 -25.83 -6.85 -4.70
CA LEU A 173 -24.69 -6.21 -4.04
C LEU A 173 -23.39 -6.41 -4.82
N LEU A 174 -23.14 -7.62 -5.33
CA LEU A 174 -21.95 -7.88 -6.14
C LEU A 174 -21.93 -7.04 -7.42
N LYS A 175 -23.06 -6.98 -8.15
CA LYS A 175 -23.19 -6.13 -9.35
C LYS A 175 -22.98 -4.66 -9.05
N LEU A 176 -23.51 -4.17 -7.92
CA LEU A 176 -23.33 -2.78 -7.49
C LEU A 176 -21.86 -2.47 -7.18
N ASN A 177 -21.18 -3.35 -6.45
CA ASN A 177 -19.76 -3.17 -6.13
C ASN A 177 -18.88 -3.21 -7.39
N PHE A 178 -19.15 -4.11 -8.35
CA PHE A 178 -18.44 -4.12 -9.63
C PHE A 178 -18.63 -2.81 -10.42
N LYS A 179 -19.86 -2.30 -10.52
CA LYS A 179 -20.12 -1.02 -11.18
C LYS A 179 -19.35 0.14 -10.52
N MET A 180 -19.30 0.16 -9.19
CA MET A 180 -18.55 1.18 -8.46
C MET A 180 -17.04 1.08 -8.71
N ILE A 181 -16.49 -0.13 -8.73
CA ILE A 181 -15.07 -0.36 -9.03
C ILE A 181 -14.73 0.13 -10.44
N ASP A 182 -15.57 -0.16 -11.43
CA ASP A 182 -15.37 0.30 -12.81
C ASP A 182 -15.36 1.83 -12.91
N GLU A 183 -16.33 2.50 -12.27
CA GLU A 183 -16.42 3.97 -12.22
C GLU A 183 -15.20 4.58 -11.52
N MET A 184 -14.83 4.08 -10.34
CA MET A 184 -13.68 4.58 -9.58
C MET A 184 -12.35 4.35 -10.31
N THR A 185 -12.22 3.23 -11.02
CA THR A 185 -11.03 2.94 -11.83
C THR A 185 -10.90 3.94 -12.97
N CYS A 186 -12.01 4.32 -13.61
CA CYS A 186 -12.00 5.37 -14.62
C CYS A 186 -11.55 6.71 -14.04
N ASP A 187 -12.14 7.14 -12.93
CA ASP A 187 -11.78 8.40 -12.27
C ASP A 187 -10.31 8.42 -11.82
N MET A 188 -9.82 7.30 -11.30
CA MET A 188 -8.42 7.16 -10.89
C MET A 188 -7.47 7.31 -12.08
N LYS A 189 -7.77 6.67 -13.22
CA LYS A 189 -6.98 6.82 -14.45
C LYS A 189 -6.93 8.28 -14.93
N MET A 190 -8.06 8.98 -14.88
CA MET A 190 -8.14 10.40 -15.27
C MET A 190 -7.31 11.28 -14.35
N LYS A 191 -7.40 11.08 -13.03
CA LYS A 191 -6.60 11.83 -12.05
C LYS A 191 -5.10 11.56 -12.18
N LEU A 192 -4.70 10.30 -12.36
CA LEU A 192 -3.29 9.95 -12.57
C LEU A 192 -2.71 10.63 -13.81
N LYS A 193 -3.48 10.69 -14.91
CA LYS A 193 -3.06 11.44 -16.10
C LYS A 193 -2.85 12.92 -15.77
N GLN A 194 -3.77 13.57 -15.06
CA GLN A 194 -3.64 14.97 -14.69
C GLN A 194 -2.40 15.25 -13.82
N GLU A 195 -2.09 14.36 -12.87
CA GLU A 195 -0.97 14.54 -11.94
C GLU A 195 0.40 14.22 -12.58
N ILE A 196 0.48 13.18 -13.42
CA ILE A 196 1.76 12.67 -13.94
C ILE A 196 2.06 13.20 -15.34
N SER A 197 1.04 13.38 -16.19
CA SER A 197 1.21 13.79 -17.59
C SER A 197 -0.02 14.58 -18.09
N PRO A 198 -0.23 15.81 -17.59
CA PRO A 198 -1.39 16.62 -17.94
C PRO A 198 -1.50 16.88 -19.45
N ASP A 199 -0.35 16.95 -20.13
CA ASP A 199 -0.24 17.21 -21.58
C ASP A 199 -0.01 15.93 -22.42
N GLY A 200 -0.08 14.74 -21.81
CA GLY A 200 0.25 13.48 -22.48
C GLY A 200 -0.86 12.92 -23.39
N ASP A 201 -0.49 12.48 -24.59
CA ASP A 201 -1.37 11.83 -25.58
C ASP A 201 -1.70 10.36 -25.25
N VAL A 202 -1.68 9.96 -23.97
CA VAL A 202 -2.12 8.61 -23.60
C VAL A 202 -3.65 8.55 -23.74
N PRO A 203 -4.20 7.75 -24.67
CA PRO A 203 -5.63 7.61 -24.83
C PRO A 203 -6.15 6.81 -23.64
N LEU A 204 -6.98 7.43 -22.81
CA LEU A 204 -7.66 6.74 -21.73
C LEU A 204 -8.96 6.14 -22.26
N LYS A 205 -9.09 4.81 -22.17
CA LYS A 205 -10.37 4.15 -22.32
C LYS A 205 -10.99 3.92 -20.95
N CYS A 206 -12.09 4.62 -20.75
CA CYS A 206 -13.24 4.21 -19.97
C CYS A 206 -14.40 4.05 -20.99
#